data_AF-A0A8K1C2C2-F1
#
_entry.id   AF-A0A8K1C2C2-F1
#
_cell.length_a   1.000
_cell.length_b   1.000
_cell.length_c   1.000
_cell.angle_alpha   90.00
_cell.angle_beta   90.00
_cell.angle_gamma   90.00
#
_symmetry.space_group_name_H-M   'P 1'
#
loop_
_entity.id
_entity.type
_entity.pdbx_description
1 polymer ?
#
loop_
_entity_poly.entity_id
_entity_poly.type
_entity_poly.pdbx_seq_one_letter_code
_entity_poly.pdbx_strand_id
1 'polypeptide(L)'
;MAKKAKQQAANGGKNGATAAQVSPVKSNPASPVKVASPQKTQQEPEAAPLKDVAEKVDQALKRRKSIEEVQEAGIIKSPEDAEKMVHLTETMEEKMEARPDQGDMEHIINPTGANRRLSGVLAATAKDLEKNITADKIDRHLHSRPDVDELEKKNVLDTHTAPKLQSVQKKLQRKMSSDELAHRLENRPDVTDLKDHGIVKDGVAPSLQATQDKLQRQLNADRVNHQLVKRPSVGELSAQGVLDKTDVLVAPSLTATAKQLERNLVQNHVAHLLETRPEKDELVTHHILEDPSNAVSPVIQGKKNQLEKQLKVDEVARHLRKRPSVSELEEKGIVDEGELSEGYSNVQKKCSLSRRARYTLALKAASRIAADNLISQDEKARLKDLILSDDEKVVAALECYELDQDIEEMLDTLYRVAKLA
;
A
#
# COMPACT_ATOMS: atom_id res chain seq x y z
N MET A 1 33.23 -27.14 41.96
CA MET A 1 31.98 -27.22 42.76
C MET A 1 30.88 -26.55 41.94
N ALA A 2 30.17 -27.22 41.04
CA ALA A 2 29.15 -28.28 41.21
C ALA A 2 27.75 -27.77 41.62
N LYS A 3 26.77 -28.00 40.72
CA LYS A 3 25.30 -28.22 40.92
C LYS A 3 24.44 -26.95 41.12
N LYS A 4 23.18 -26.82 40.64
CA LYS A 4 22.14 -27.63 39.94
C LYS A 4 21.02 -26.61 39.57
N ALA A 5 20.41 -26.56 38.37
CA ALA A 5 19.35 -27.41 37.80
C ALA A 5 18.01 -27.48 38.58
N LYS A 6 16.93 -26.89 38.00
CA LYS A 6 15.47 -27.22 38.10
C LYS A 6 14.72 -26.16 37.26
N GLN A 7 14.02 -26.35 36.14
CA GLN A 7 13.20 -27.41 35.55
C GLN A 7 11.99 -27.82 36.40
N GLN A 8 10.82 -27.27 36.06
CA GLN A 8 9.52 -27.91 36.25
C GLN A 8 8.59 -27.51 35.11
N ALA A 9 8.19 -28.52 34.35
CA ALA A 9 7.09 -28.58 33.40
C ALA A 9 5.88 -29.23 34.08
N ALA A 10 4.68 -29.06 33.48
CA ALA A 10 3.44 -29.86 33.56
C ALA A 10 2.21 -28.94 33.71
N ASN A 11 1.03 -29.15 33.10
CA ASN A 11 0.54 -30.09 32.09
C ASN A 11 -0.96 -29.78 31.86
N GLY A 12 -1.47 -30.05 30.65
CA GLY A 12 -2.88 -30.38 30.32
C GLY A 12 -3.90 -29.23 30.24
N GLY A 13 -4.83 -29.14 29.28
CA GLY A 13 -5.25 -30.06 28.21
C GLY A 13 -6.72 -29.78 27.81
N LYS A 14 -7.17 -30.41 26.71
CA LYS A 14 -8.54 -30.50 26.11
C LYS A 14 -8.78 -29.54 24.92
N ASN A 15 -8.85 -30.01 23.67
CA ASN A 15 -9.79 -30.92 22.98
C ASN A 15 -10.86 -30.14 22.22
N GLY A 16 -10.91 -30.31 20.89
CA GLY A 16 -11.95 -29.76 20.02
C GLY A 16 -11.74 -30.12 18.56
N ALA A 17 -11.75 -31.42 18.24
CA ALA A 17 -11.84 -31.93 16.88
C ALA A 17 -13.32 -32.03 16.47
N THR A 18 -13.66 -31.55 15.27
CA THR A 18 -14.90 -31.95 14.58
C THR A 18 -14.54 -32.51 13.21
N ALA A 19 -14.98 -33.74 13.00
CA ALA A 19 -14.91 -34.49 11.76
C ALA A 19 -16.31 -34.52 11.13
N ALA A 20 -16.40 -34.33 9.81
CA ALA A 20 -17.53 -34.74 8.98
C ALA A 20 -16.91 -35.41 7.74
N GLN A 21 -16.81 -36.74 7.77
CA GLN A 21 -17.71 -37.69 7.10
C GLN A 21 -17.45 -37.86 5.59
N VAL A 22 -16.84 -39.01 5.31
CA VAL A 22 -16.68 -39.70 4.03
C VAL A 22 -17.88 -40.61 3.79
N SER A 23 -18.30 -40.78 2.54
CA SER A 23 -18.91 -42.02 2.00
C SER A 23 -19.04 -41.98 0.45
N PRO A 24 -19.10 -43.14 -0.25
CA PRO A 24 -18.12 -43.48 -1.28
C PRO A 24 -18.72 -44.01 -2.62
N VAL A 25 -17.91 -44.79 -3.37
CA VAL A 25 -18.22 -45.71 -4.52
C VAL A 25 -18.24 -45.00 -5.90
N LYS A 26 -17.47 -45.36 -6.95
CA LYS A 26 -17.19 -46.68 -7.56
C LYS A 26 -15.85 -46.75 -8.32
N SER A 27 -15.13 -47.85 -8.04
CA SER A 27 -14.20 -48.62 -8.89
C SER A 27 -14.90 -49.06 -10.20
N ASN A 28 -14.32 -49.38 -11.35
CA ASN A 28 -13.07 -50.02 -11.83
C ASN A 28 -13.16 -49.98 -13.40
N PRO A 29 -12.31 -50.65 -14.22
CA PRO A 29 -10.84 -50.74 -14.24
C PRO A 29 -10.24 -50.61 -15.68
N ALA A 30 -8.91 -50.70 -15.76
CA ALA A 30 -8.13 -51.31 -16.84
C ALA A 30 -8.08 -50.65 -18.24
N SER A 31 -6.89 -50.19 -18.65
CA SER A 31 -6.06 -50.90 -19.65
C SER A 31 -4.70 -50.21 -19.90
N PRO A 32 -3.69 -50.94 -20.38
CA PRO A 32 -2.27 -50.62 -20.15
C PRO A 32 -1.66 -49.82 -21.31
N VAL A 33 -0.88 -48.78 -20.99
CA VAL A 33 -0.01 -48.15 -22.00
C VAL A 33 1.26 -48.99 -22.10
N LYS A 34 1.31 -49.77 -23.19
CA LYS A 34 2.49 -50.48 -23.68
C LYS A 34 3.65 -49.50 -23.87
N VAL A 35 4.79 -49.88 -23.30
CA VAL A 35 6.13 -49.52 -23.78
C VAL A 35 6.22 -49.95 -25.24
N ALA A 36 6.39 -48.99 -26.15
CA ALA A 36 6.72 -49.26 -27.55
C ALA A 36 7.89 -48.36 -27.95
N SER A 37 9.03 -49.03 -28.12
CA SER A 37 10.27 -48.55 -28.73
C SER A 37 10.00 -47.93 -30.11
N PRO A 38 10.71 -46.86 -30.53
CA PRO A 38 10.69 -46.43 -31.92
C PRO A 38 11.55 -47.38 -32.75
N GLN A 39 10.88 -48.17 -33.59
CA GLN A 39 11.52 -48.94 -34.65
C GLN A 39 12.12 -47.99 -35.69
N LYS A 40 13.40 -48.25 -36.02
CA LYS A 40 14.04 -47.87 -37.28
C LYS A 40 13.11 -48.20 -38.44
N THR A 41 12.59 -47.19 -39.12
CA THR A 41 12.09 -47.33 -40.48
C THR A 41 13.13 -46.72 -41.38
N GLN A 42 13.87 -47.58 -42.08
CA GLN A 42 14.67 -47.22 -43.23
C GLN A 42 13.68 -46.84 -44.35
N GLN A 43 13.55 -45.55 -44.62
CA GLN A 43 13.06 -45.04 -45.88
C GLN A 43 14.19 -44.24 -46.50
N GLU A 44 14.71 -44.76 -47.61
CA GLU A 44 15.62 -44.07 -48.51
C GLU A 44 14.98 -42.76 -48.95
N PRO A 45 15.72 -41.63 -48.97
CA PRO A 45 15.22 -40.41 -49.58
C PRO A 45 15.29 -40.57 -51.10
N GLU A 46 14.15 -40.79 -51.75
CA GLU A 46 14.03 -40.49 -53.17
C GLU A 46 14.38 -39.01 -53.39
N ALA A 47 15.32 -38.77 -54.29
CA ALA A 47 15.77 -37.44 -54.67
C ALA A 47 14.59 -36.64 -55.23
N ALA A 48 14.08 -35.68 -54.45
CA ALA A 48 13.20 -34.65 -54.97
C ALA A 48 13.92 -33.93 -56.13
N PRO A 49 13.22 -33.59 -57.23
CA PRO A 49 13.85 -32.90 -58.34
C PRO A 49 14.42 -31.58 -57.82
N LEU A 50 15.71 -31.32 -58.09
CA LEU A 50 16.46 -30.13 -57.64
C LEU A 50 15.73 -28.80 -57.87
N LYS A 51 14.79 -28.77 -58.82
CA LYS A 51 13.91 -27.63 -59.12
C LYS A 51 12.93 -27.30 -57.98
N ASP A 52 12.34 -28.29 -57.32
CA ASP A 52 11.38 -28.05 -56.21
C ASP A 52 12.08 -27.55 -54.95
N VAL A 53 13.34 -27.95 -54.75
CA VAL A 53 14.18 -27.46 -53.65
C VAL A 53 14.61 -26.02 -53.93
N ALA A 54 15.01 -25.71 -55.17
CA ALA A 54 15.37 -24.36 -55.58
C ALA A 54 14.18 -23.39 -55.45
N GLU A 55 12.98 -23.77 -55.90
CA GLU A 55 11.79 -22.93 -55.77
C GLU A 55 11.39 -22.69 -54.30
N LYS A 56 11.51 -23.70 -53.44
CA LYS A 56 11.27 -23.53 -51.99
C LYS A 56 12.30 -22.62 -51.32
N VAL A 57 13.56 -22.67 -51.74
CA VAL A 57 14.62 -21.78 -51.25
C VAL A 57 14.37 -20.35 -51.73
N ASP A 58 14.03 -20.14 -53.00
CA ASP A 58 13.68 -18.81 -53.53
C ASP A 58 12.44 -18.22 -52.87
N GLN A 59 11.43 -19.03 -52.59
CA GLN A 59 10.22 -18.59 -51.89
C GLN A 59 10.50 -18.28 -50.41
N ALA A 60 11.49 -18.93 -49.79
CA ALA A 60 11.96 -18.61 -48.45
C ALA A 60 12.82 -17.32 -48.43
N LEU A 61 13.65 -17.10 -49.45
CA LEU A 61 14.46 -15.89 -49.61
C LEU A 61 13.57 -14.65 -49.84
N LYS A 62 12.50 -14.78 -50.63
CA LYS A 62 11.50 -13.70 -50.84
C LYS A 62 10.72 -13.32 -49.58
N ARG A 63 10.64 -14.22 -48.58
CA ARG A 63 9.98 -13.96 -47.29
C ARG A 63 10.92 -13.41 -46.23
N ARG A 64 12.21 -13.27 -46.53
CA ARG A 64 13.20 -12.76 -45.60
C ARG A 64 13.12 -11.23 -45.59
N LYS A 65 12.94 -10.67 -44.40
CA LYS A 65 12.93 -9.21 -44.19
C LYS A 65 14.29 -8.62 -44.56
N SER A 66 14.30 -7.43 -45.15
CA SER A 66 15.54 -6.74 -45.49
C SER A 66 16.32 -6.36 -44.23
N ILE A 67 17.63 -6.15 -44.34
CA ILE A 67 18.47 -5.73 -43.21
C ILE A 67 17.99 -4.39 -42.62
N GLU A 68 17.46 -3.50 -43.46
CA GLU A 68 16.84 -2.23 -43.05
C GLU A 68 15.54 -2.46 -42.24
N GLU A 69 14.68 -3.39 -42.64
CA GLU A 69 13.46 -3.76 -41.90
C GLU A 69 13.76 -4.41 -40.54
N VAL A 70 14.88 -5.14 -40.44
CA VAL A 70 15.34 -5.76 -39.18
C VAL A 70 15.92 -4.71 -38.23
N GLN A 71 16.52 -3.65 -38.77
CA GLN A 71 16.99 -2.48 -38.02
C GLN A 71 15.81 -1.64 -37.50
N GLU A 72 14.80 -1.38 -38.33
CA GLU A 72 13.56 -0.70 -37.90
C GLU A 72 12.78 -1.49 -36.85
N ALA A 73 12.82 -2.83 -36.90
CA ALA A 73 12.23 -3.70 -35.88
C ALA A 73 12.99 -3.70 -34.54
N GLY A 74 14.10 -2.96 -34.41
CA GLY A 74 14.86 -2.79 -33.17
C GLY A 74 15.62 -4.05 -32.72
N ILE A 75 15.80 -5.03 -33.62
CA ILE A 75 16.50 -6.28 -33.34
C ILE A 75 18.02 -6.05 -33.35
N ILE A 76 18.51 -5.17 -34.23
CA ILE A 76 19.89 -4.67 -34.24
C ILE A 76 19.88 -3.28 -33.59
N LYS A 77 20.48 -3.17 -32.41
CA LYS A 77 20.37 -1.97 -31.54
C LYS A 77 21.36 -0.86 -31.89
N SER A 78 22.44 -1.18 -32.61
CA SER A 78 23.51 -0.25 -32.98
C SER A 78 23.72 -0.25 -34.50
N PRO A 79 23.82 0.92 -35.15
CA PRO A 79 24.14 1.00 -36.59
C PRO A 79 25.51 0.36 -36.92
N GLU A 80 26.45 0.36 -35.98
CA GLU A 80 27.76 -0.30 -36.13
C GLU A 80 27.65 -1.82 -36.27
N ASP A 81 26.64 -2.44 -35.65
CA ASP A 81 26.44 -3.89 -35.74
C ASP A 81 25.75 -4.28 -37.06
N ALA A 82 24.99 -3.36 -37.68
CA ALA A 82 24.49 -3.55 -39.04
C ALA A 82 25.63 -3.49 -40.06
N GLU A 83 26.55 -2.53 -39.92
CA GLU A 83 27.74 -2.41 -40.78
C GLU A 83 28.66 -3.64 -40.68
N LYS A 84 28.85 -4.20 -39.47
CA LYS A 84 29.61 -5.45 -39.29
C LYS A 84 28.96 -6.64 -39.99
N MET A 85 27.62 -6.70 -40.00
CA MET A 85 26.89 -7.77 -40.68
C MET A 85 27.00 -7.64 -42.20
N VAL A 86 26.95 -6.42 -42.74
CA VAL A 86 27.15 -6.14 -44.17
C VAL A 86 28.58 -6.51 -44.59
N HIS A 87 29.59 -6.11 -43.82
CA HIS A 87 30.98 -6.49 -44.07
C HIS A 87 31.19 -8.01 -43.96
N LEU A 88 30.49 -8.68 -43.04
CA LEU A 88 30.54 -10.13 -42.93
C LEU A 88 29.92 -10.82 -44.15
N THR A 89 28.82 -10.28 -44.68
CA THR A 89 28.21 -10.82 -45.90
C THR A 89 29.10 -10.60 -47.12
N GLU A 90 29.71 -9.43 -47.24
CA GLU A 90 30.62 -9.09 -48.35
C GLU A 90 31.89 -9.95 -48.30
N THR A 91 32.45 -10.16 -47.11
CA THR A 91 33.58 -11.10 -46.93
C THR A 91 33.21 -12.57 -47.11
N MET A 92 31.95 -12.97 -46.88
CA MET A 92 31.49 -14.32 -47.23
C MET A 92 31.27 -14.47 -48.73
N GLU A 93 30.77 -13.45 -49.41
CA GLU A 93 30.58 -13.41 -50.85
C GLU A 93 31.94 -13.47 -51.57
N GLU A 94 32.91 -12.65 -51.15
CA GLU A 94 34.29 -12.71 -51.64
C GLU A 94 34.93 -14.10 -51.42
N LYS A 95 34.66 -14.75 -50.27
CA LYS A 95 35.15 -16.12 -49.99
C LYS A 95 34.43 -17.21 -50.77
N MET A 96 33.18 -16.98 -51.16
CA MET A 96 32.41 -17.88 -52.01
C MET A 96 32.85 -17.75 -53.47
N GLU A 97 33.21 -16.55 -53.90
CA GLU A 97 33.66 -16.23 -55.25
C GLU A 97 35.16 -16.60 -55.46
N ALA A 98 35.96 -16.55 -54.40
CA ALA A 98 37.34 -17.07 -54.38
C ALA A 98 37.44 -18.60 -54.26
N ARG A 99 36.31 -19.33 -54.32
CA ARG A 99 36.28 -20.78 -54.21
C ARG A 99 36.65 -21.38 -55.58
N PRO A 100 37.80 -22.07 -55.72
CA PRO A 100 38.14 -22.75 -56.97
C PRO A 100 37.06 -23.79 -57.28
N ASP A 101 36.62 -23.82 -58.55
CA ASP A 101 35.55 -24.68 -59.02
C ASP A 101 35.89 -26.16 -58.75
N GLN A 102 34.90 -26.93 -58.32
CA GLN A 102 35.10 -28.28 -57.77
C GLN A 102 35.56 -29.30 -58.84
N GLY A 103 35.65 -28.88 -60.11
CA GLY A 103 36.26 -29.63 -61.21
C GLY A 103 37.80 -29.63 -61.24
N ASP A 104 38.48 -28.72 -60.54
CA ASP A 104 39.95 -28.58 -60.62
C ASP A 104 40.71 -29.26 -59.47
N MET A 105 40.01 -29.89 -58.52
CA MET A 105 40.61 -30.55 -57.34
C MET A 105 40.81 -32.08 -57.49
N GLU A 106 40.64 -32.65 -58.70
CA GLU A 106 40.97 -34.07 -58.96
C GLU A 106 42.46 -34.31 -59.29
N HIS A 107 43.32 -33.30 -59.20
CA HIS A 107 44.77 -33.44 -59.48
C HIS A 107 45.68 -33.24 -58.27
N ILE A 108 45.25 -33.70 -57.09
CA ILE A 108 46.15 -33.95 -55.94
C ILE A 108 46.15 -35.44 -55.61
N ILE A 109 46.69 -36.21 -56.56
CA ILE A 109 47.80 -37.15 -56.37
C ILE A 109 47.88 -37.78 -54.97
N ASN A 110 47.45 -39.05 -54.90
CA ASN A 110 48.08 -40.06 -54.06
C ASN A 110 49.58 -40.14 -54.42
N PRO A 111 50.55 -39.72 -53.57
CA PRO A 111 51.95 -39.73 -53.96
C PRO A 111 52.58 -41.14 -53.89
N THR A 112 51.87 -42.13 -53.36
CA THR A 112 52.41 -43.49 -53.21
C THR A 112 52.14 -44.42 -54.38
N GLY A 113 51.41 -43.97 -55.42
CA GLY A 113 51.01 -44.81 -56.55
C GLY A 113 51.68 -44.50 -57.90
N ALA A 114 52.18 -43.27 -58.13
CA ALA A 114 52.59 -42.81 -59.46
C ALA A 114 54.01 -43.27 -59.90
N ASN A 115 54.81 -43.82 -58.98
CA ASN A 115 56.20 -44.20 -59.25
C ASN A 115 56.39 -45.54 -60.00
N ARG A 116 55.32 -46.21 -60.47
CA ARG A 116 55.44 -47.48 -61.21
C ARG A 116 55.40 -47.37 -62.74
N ARG A 117 55.15 -46.19 -63.32
CA ARG A 117 55.02 -46.04 -64.79
C ARG A 117 55.76 -44.84 -65.39
N LEU A 118 56.78 -44.32 -64.72
CA LEU A 118 57.67 -43.31 -65.30
C LEU A 118 59.01 -43.97 -65.64
N SER A 119 59.49 -43.74 -66.86
CA SER A 119 60.80 -44.22 -67.31
C SER A 119 61.90 -43.75 -66.34
N GLY A 120 62.96 -44.54 -66.17
CA GLY A 120 63.93 -44.39 -65.08
C GLY A 120 64.58 -42.99 -64.93
N VAL A 121 64.55 -42.17 -65.98
CA VAL A 121 65.05 -40.78 -65.95
C VAL A 121 64.03 -39.80 -65.35
N LEU A 122 62.72 -39.98 -65.59
CA LEU A 122 61.65 -39.13 -65.06
C LEU A 122 61.24 -39.50 -63.62
N ALA A 123 61.49 -40.75 -63.21
CA ALA A 123 61.27 -41.17 -61.83
C ALA A 123 62.26 -40.51 -60.84
N ALA A 124 63.48 -40.19 -61.29
CA ALA A 124 64.46 -39.47 -60.48
C ALA A 124 64.04 -38.01 -60.27
N THR A 125 63.64 -37.31 -61.34
CA THR A 125 63.18 -35.92 -61.26
C THR A 125 61.87 -35.78 -60.48
N ALA A 126 60.95 -36.74 -60.59
CA ALA A 126 59.73 -36.77 -59.78
C ALA A 126 60.03 -36.95 -58.27
N LYS A 127 60.97 -37.85 -57.92
CA LYS A 127 61.42 -37.99 -56.52
C LYS A 127 62.11 -36.73 -55.99
N ASP A 128 62.86 -36.03 -56.82
CA ASP A 128 63.53 -34.80 -56.40
C ASP A 128 62.52 -33.65 -56.25
N LEU A 129 61.49 -33.57 -57.10
CA LEU A 129 60.37 -32.67 -56.91
C LEU A 129 59.56 -33.00 -55.66
N GLU A 130 59.30 -34.28 -55.38
CA GLU A 130 58.65 -34.72 -54.14
C GLU A 130 59.48 -34.30 -52.91
N LYS A 131 60.81 -34.50 -52.94
CA LYS A 131 61.71 -34.03 -51.89
C LYS A 131 61.61 -32.53 -51.71
N ASN A 132 61.64 -31.76 -52.79
CA ASN A 132 61.54 -30.30 -52.74
C ASN A 132 60.18 -29.83 -52.19
N ILE A 133 59.08 -30.47 -52.60
CA ILE A 133 57.74 -30.17 -52.07
C ILE A 133 57.64 -30.53 -50.58
N THR A 134 58.23 -31.65 -50.16
CA THR A 134 58.28 -32.00 -48.73
C THR A 134 59.18 -31.07 -47.94
N ALA A 135 60.29 -30.61 -48.52
CA ALA A 135 61.19 -29.63 -47.93
C ALA A 135 60.48 -28.30 -47.73
N ASP A 136 59.81 -27.78 -48.77
CA ASP A 136 59.03 -26.54 -48.70
C ASP A 136 57.91 -26.62 -47.64
N LYS A 137 57.26 -27.79 -47.50
CA LYS A 137 56.25 -28.01 -46.45
C LYS A 137 56.85 -28.02 -45.06
N ILE A 138 57.99 -28.70 -44.89
CA ILE A 138 58.72 -28.74 -43.61
C ILE A 138 59.19 -27.33 -43.25
N ASP A 139 59.75 -26.58 -44.20
CA ASP A 139 60.19 -25.21 -43.99
C ASP A 139 59.04 -24.32 -43.57
N ARG A 140 57.87 -24.39 -44.22
CA ARG A 140 56.67 -23.66 -43.76
C ARG A 140 56.27 -24.02 -42.32
N HIS A 141 56.30 -25.31 -41.97
CA HIS A 141 55.99 -25.76 -40.60
C HIS A 141 57.04 -25.36 -39.56
N LEU A 142 58.31 -25.23 -39.96
CA LEU A 142 59.38 -24.72 -39.10
C LEU A 142 59.25 -23.22 -38.86
N HIS A 143 58.84 -22.45 -39.88
CA HIS A 143 58.55 -21.02 -39.73
C HIS A 143 57.31 -20.75 -38.87
N SER A 144 56.31 -21.64 -38.91
CA SER A 144 55.09 -21.55 -38.08
C SER A 144 55.18 -22.34 -36.77
N ARG A 145 56.39 -22.71 -36.33
CA ARG A 145 56.57 -23.53 -35.13
C ARG A 145 56.27 -22.67 -33.90
N PRO A 146 55.30 -23.04 -33.06
CA PRO A 146 55.01 -22.30 -31.83
C PRO A 146 56.20 -22.39 -30.86
N ASP A 147 56.45 -21.28 -30.16
CA ASP A 147 57.48 -21.20 -29.13
C ASP A 147 57.17 -22.15 -27.96
N VAL A 148 58.22 -22.52 -27.22
CA VAL A 148 58.13 -23.43 -26.07
C VAL A 148 57.14 -22.93 -25.02
N ASP A 149 57.15 -21.63 -24.74
CA ASP A 149 56.22 -20.99 -23.80
C ASP A 149 54.76 -21.06 -24.28
N GLU A 150 54.53 -21.01 -25.60
CA GLU A 150 53.18 -21.18 -26.15
C GLU A 150 52.69 -22.62 -26.03
N LEU A 151 53.58 -23.59 -26.18
CA LEU A 151 53.28 -25.01 -26.01
C LEU A 151 52.98 -25.34 -24.53
N GLU A 152 53.64 -24.68 -23.58
CA GLU A 152 53.33 -24.75 -22.16
C GLU A 152 51.98 -24.13 -21.82
N LYS A 153 51.69 -22.92 -22.30
CA LYS A 153 50.39 -22.26 -22.12
C LYS A 153 49.23 -23.07 -22.69
N LYS A 154 49.47 -23.78 -23.81
CA LYS A 154 48.52 -24.71 -24.42
C LYS A 154 48.47 -26.08 -23.73
N ASN A 155 49.21 -26.28 -22.63
CA ASN A 155 49.34 -27.54 -21.88
C ASN A 155 49.83 -28.75 -22.71
N VAL A 156 50.51 -28.47 -23.83
CA VAL A 156 51.03 -29.47 -24.76
C VAL A 156 52.37 -30.02 -24.28
N LEU A 157 53.25 -29.13 -23.78
CA LEU A 157 54.53 -29.49 -23.19
C LEU A 157 54.56 -29.03 -21.72
N ASP A 158 55.17 -29.83 -20.85
CA ASP A 158 55.42 -29.46 -19.46
C ASP A 158 56.94 -29.55 -19.23
N THR A 159 57.64 -28.43 -19.22
CA THR A 159 59.12 -28.40 -19.17
C THR A 159 59.65 -28.65 -17.77
N HIS A 160 58.81 -28.50 -16.74
CA HIS A 160 59.19 -28.67 -15.34
C HIS A 160 59.26 -30.13 -14.89
N THR A 161 58.75 -31.08 -15.69
CA THR A 161 58.79 -32.50 -15.35
C THR A 161 59.35 -33.35 -16.49
N ALA A 162 60.13 -34.37 -16.11
CA ALA A 162 60.74 -35.27 -17.09
C ALA A 162 59.65 -35.93 -17.96
N PRO A 163 59.88 -36.14 -19.28
CA PRO A 163 58.86 -36.67 -20.20
C PRO A 163 58.21 -37.99 -19.74
N LYS A 164 58.95 -38.85 -19.03
CA LYS A 164 58.43 -40.11 -18.47
C LYS A 164 57.45 -39.89 -17.31
N LEU A 165 57.57 -38.79 -16.57
CA LEU A 165 56.77 -38.45 -15.39
C LEU A 165 55.55 -37.59 -15.72
N GLN A 166 55.54 -36.86 -16.83
CA GLN A 166 54.41 -36.02 -17.25
C GLN A 166 53.08 -36.79 -17.25
N SER A 167 53.08 -38.04 -17.75
CA SER A 167 51.87 -38.87 -17.76
C SER A 167 51.40 -39.27 -16.35
N VAL A 168 52.33 -39.48 -15.42
CA VAL A 168 52.05 -39.84 -14.02
C VAL A 168 51.57 -38.62 -13.24
N GLN A 169 52.21 -37.46 -13.45
CA GLN A 169 51.81 -36.18 -12.88
C GLN A 169 50.40 -35.79 -13.33
N LYS A 170 50.08 -35.87 -14.62
CA LYS A 170 48.72 -35.62 -15.13
C LYS A 170 47.71 -36.59 -14.54
N LYS A 171 48.07 -37.87 -14.33
CA LYS A 171 47.22 -38.86 -13.65
C LYS A 171 47.00 -38.51 -12.18
N LEU A 172 48.05 -38.10 -11.47
CA LEU A 172 47.96 -37.69 -10.07
C LEU A 172 47.11 -36.43 -9.92
N GLN A 173 47.31 -35.42 -10.77
CA GLN A 173 46.51 -34.20 -10.80
C GLN A 173 45.03 -34.50 -11.07
N ARG A 174 44.72 -35.43 -11.98
CA ARG A 174 43.35 -35.91 -12.20
C ARG A 174 42.78 -36.62 -10.97
N LYS A 175 43.58 -37.40 -10.24
CA LYS A 175 43.14 -38.03 -8.98
C LYS A 175 42.89 -37.00 -7.90
N MET A 176 43.83 -36.08 -7.67
CA MET A 176 43.67 -35.01 -6.68
C MET A 176 42.44 -34.14 -6.97
N SER A 177 42.22 -33.74 -8.22
CA SER A 177 41.01 -33.00 -8.61
C SER A 177 39.73 -33.82 -8.49
N SER A 178 39.79 -35.14 -8.74
CA SER A 178 38.68 -36.06 -8.50
C SER A 178 38.34 -36.17 -7.01
N ASP A 179 39.35 -36.28 -6.15
CA ASP A 179 39.19 -36.39 -4.70
C ASP A 179 38.65 -35.07 -4.11
N GLU A 180 39.16 -33.92 -4.57
CA GLU A 180 38.64 -32.60 -4.19
C GLU A 180 37.18 -32.42 -4.63
N LEU A 181 36.84 -32.85 -5.86
CA LEU A 181 35.48 -32.80 -6.35
C LEU A 181 34.56 -33.71 -5.53
N ALA A 182 35.01 -34.92 -5.19
CA ALA A 182 34.25 -35.84 -4.34
C ALA A 182 33.94 -35.21 -2.98
N HIS A 183 34.95 -34.64 -2.32
CA HIS A 183 34.76 -33.96 -1.03
C HIS A 183 33.80 -32.76 -1.12
N ARG A 184 33.81 -31.99 -2.23
CA ARG A 184 32.85 -30.89 -2.45
C ARG A 184 31.43 -31.40 -2.72
N LEU A 185 31.29 -32.54 -3.39
CA LEU A 185 29.99 -33.15 -3.66
C LEU A 185 29.38 -33.76 -2.39
N GLU A 186 30.19 -34.32 -1.50
CA GLU A 186 29.76 -34.81 -0.19
C GLU A 186 29.21 -33.69 0.70
N ASN A 187 29.84 -32.52 0.66
CA ASN A 187 29.41 -31.34 1.43
C ASN A 187 28.40 -30.45 0.70
N ARG A 188 27.81 -30.93 -0.41
CA ARG A 188 26.85 -30.14 -1.17
C ARG A 188 25.53 -30.02 -0.38
N PRO A 189 25.01 -28.80 -0.16
CA PRO A 189 23.69 -28.62 0.45
C PRO A 189 22.59 -29.23 -0.41
N ASP A 190 21.52 -29.72 0.22
CA ASP A 190 20.40 -30.29 -0.51
C ASP A 190 19.70 -29.20 -1.32
N VAL A 191 19.01 -29.61 -2.39
CA VAL A 191 18.27 -28.70 -3.26
C VAL A 191 17.12 -28.03 -2.48
N THR A 192 16.56 -28.71 -1.47
CA THR A 192 15.59 -28.12 -0.54
C THR A 192 16.20 -26.96 0.24
N ASP A 193 17.38 -27.15 0.81
CA ASP A 193 18.08 -26.10 1.57
C ASP A 193 18.38 -24.91 0.67
N LEU A 194 18.82 -25.15 -0.57
CA LEU A 194 19.06 -24.10 -1.56
C LEU A 194 17.80 -23.31 -1.93
N LYS A 195 16.62 -23.95 -1.87
CA LYS A 195 15.33 -23.26 -2.09
C LYS A 195 14.91 -22.42 -0.91
N ASP A 196 15.10 -22.92 0.31
CA ASP A 196 14.80 -22.18 1.53
C ASP A 196 15.68 -20.93 1.66
N HIS A 197 16.94 -21.02 1.20
CA HIS A 197 17.84 -19.88 1.09
C HIS A 197 17.53 -18.96 -0.11
N GLY A 198 16.51 -19.28 -0.92
CA GLY A 198 16.08 -18.49 -2.06
C GLY A 198 17.05 -18.50 -3.26
N ILE A 199 18.02 -19.41 -3.27
CA ILE A 199 19.01 -19.55 -4.35
C ILE A 199 18.36 -20.25 -5.55
N VAL A 200 17.62 -21.33 -5.32
CA VAL A 200 16.85 -22.05 -6.33
C VAL A 200 15.37 -21.76 -6.15
N LYS A 201 14.67 -21.33 -7.19
CA LYS A 201 13.21 -21.12 -7.13
C LYS A 201 12.46 -22.35 -7.58
N ASP A 202 11.37 -22.64 -6.88
CA ASP A 202 10.58 -23.83 -7.11
C ASP A 202 9.46 -23.62 -8.14
N GLY A 203 9.15 -24.68 -8.89
CA GLY A 203 7.98 -24.75 -9.76
C GLY A 203 8.07 -23.98 -11.10
N VAL A 204 9.19 -23.34 -11.40
CA VAL A 204 9.38 -22.58 -12.66
C VAL A 204 10.70 -22.94 -13.32
N ALA A 205 10.68 -23.08 -14.65
CA ALA A 205 11.88 -23.37 -15.43
C ALA A 205 12.95 -22.26 -15.24
N PRO A 206 14.25 -22.59 -15.20
CA PRO A 206 15.32 -21.60 -14.98
C PRO A 206 15.29 -20.42 -15.97
N SER A 207 14.85 -20.66 -17.21
CA SER A 207 14.70 -19.63 -18.25
C SER A 207 13.58 -18.62 -17.96
N LEU A 208 12.53 -19.03 -17.24
CA LEU A 208 11.36 -18.21 -16.94
C LEU A 208 11.44 -17.53 -15.57
N GLN A 209 12.37 -17.93 -14.71
CA GLN A 209 12.53 -17.40 -13.36
C GLN A 209 12.63 -15.86 -13.35
N ALA A 210 13.39 -15.28 -14.28
CA ALA A 210 13.51 -13.82 -14.40
C ALA A 210 12.18 -13.14 -14.77
N THR A 211 11.40 -13.76 -15.67
CA THR A 211 10.09 -13.23 -16.09
C THR A 211 9.04 -13.35 -15.00
N GLN A 212 9.03 -14.47 -14.27
CA GLN A 212 8.20 -14.69 -13.10
C GLN A 212 8.50 -13.65 -12.02
N ASP A 213 9.77 -13.40 -11.72
CA ASP A 213 10.17 -12.41 -10.72
C ASP A 213 9.76 -11.01 -11.10
N LYS A 214 9.89 -10.66 -12.38
CA LYS A 214 9.42 -9.37 -12.89
C LYS A 214 7.92 -9.21 -12.73
N LEU A 215 7.15 -10.25 -13.09
CA LEU A 215 5.69 -10.26 -12.92
C LEU A 215 5.31 -10.19 -11.44
N GLN A 216 5.95 -10.99 -10.57
CA GLN A 216 5.68 -10.97 -9.14
C GLN A 216 5.98 -9.60 -8.53
N ARG A 217 7.06 -8.95 -8.95
CA ARG A 217 7.37 -7.56 -8.53
C ARG A 217 6.30 -6.57 -9.00
N GLN A 218 5.82 -6.70 -10.24
CA GLN A 218 4.73 -5.85 -10.75
C GLN A 218 3.43 -6.06 -9.97
N LEU A 219 3.02 -7.31 -9.76
CA LEU A 219 1.83 -7.62 -8.96
C LEU A 219 1.94 -7.12 -7.51
N ASN A 220 3.12 -7.26 -6.90
CA ASN A 220 3.38 -6.73 -5.57
C ASN A 220 3.36 -5.20 -5.57
N ALA A 221 3.91 -4.55 -6.59
CA ALA A 221 3.88 -3.10 -6.73
C ALA A 221 2.44 -2.58 -6.88
N ASP A 222 1.63 -3.22 -7.73
CA ASP A 222 0.22 -2.88 -7.91
C ASP A 222 -0.58 -3.09 -6.63
N ARG A 223 -0.33 -4.19 -5.91
CA ARG A 223 -0.98 -4.48 -4.62
C ARG A 223 -0.61 -3.45 -3.56
N VAL A 224 0.67 -3.11 -3.45
CA VAL A 224 1.14 -2.07 -2.51
C VAL A 224 0.56 -0.72 -2.90
N ASN A 225 0.56 -0.36 -4.18
CA ASN A 225 -0.02 0.89 -4.65
C ASN A 225 -1.53 0.97 -4.31
N HIS A 226 -2.28 -0.11 -4.53
CA HIS A 226 -3.69 -0.18 -4.15
C HIS A 226 -3.91 0.02 -2.65
N GLN A 227 -3.05 -0.58 -1.81
CA GLN A 227 -3.09 -0.40 -0.35
C GLN A 227 -2.71 1.01 0.09
N LEU A 228 -1.75 1.65 -0.60
CA LEU A 228 -1.34 3.02 -0.34
C LEU A 228 -2.44 4.03 -0.70
N VAL A 229 -3.16 3.81 -1.79
CA VAL A 229 -4.31 4.65 -2.18
C VAL A 229 -5.43 4.57 -1.13
N LYS A 230 -5.67 3.38 -0.58
CA LYS A 230 -6.69 3.14 0.48
C LYS A 230 -6.14 3.37 1.89
N ARG A 231 -4.96 3.95 2.03
CA ARG A 231 -4.32 4.10 3.34
C ARG A 231 -5.11 5.13 4.16
N PRO A 232 -5.59 4.77 5.37
CA PRO A 232 -6.25 5.73 6.24
C PRO A 232 -5.28 6.81 6.69
N SER A 233 -5.81 8.02 6.88
CA SER A 233 -5.02 9.14 7.39
C SER A 233 -4.67 8.92 8.87
N VAL A 234 -3.62 9.57 9.38
CA VAL A 234 -3.24 9.48 10.80
C VAL A 234 -4.38 10.00 11.69
N GLY A 235 -5.10 11.02 11.23
CA GLY A 235 -6.31 11.53 11.87
C GLY A 235 -7.40 10.46 12.02
N GLU A 236 -7.72 9.75 10.93
CA GLU A 236 -8.69 8.65 10.95
C GLU A 236 -8.26 7.51 11.88
N LEU A 237 -6.98 7.14 11.86
CA LEU A 237 -6.45 6.14 12.78
C LEU A 237 -6.57 6.57 14.25
N SER A 238 -6.42 7.87 14.54
CA SER A 238 -6.65 8.39 15.89
C SER A 238 -8.12 8.44 16.29
N ALA A 239 -9.02 8.73 15.34
CA ALA A 239 -10.46 8.69 15.58
C ALA A 239 -10.95 7.24 15.83
N GLN A 240 -10.33 6.26 15.18
CA GLN A 240 -10.58 4.83 15.40
C GLN A 240 -9.92 4.27 16.67
N GLY A 241 -9.11 5.07 17.38
CA GLY A 241 -8.38 4.63 18.58
C GLY A 241 -7.25 3.64 18.31
N VAL A 242 -6.76 3.54 17.07
CA VAL A 242 -5.59 2.73 16.70
C VAL A 242 -4.31 3.45 17.07
N LEU A 243 -4.27 4.77 16.86
CA LEU A 243 -3.22 5.65 17.37
C LEU A 243 -3.83 6.56 18.45
N ASP A 244 -3.13 6.77 19.55
CA ASP A 244 -3.56 7.75 20.53
C ASP A 244 -3.11 9.16 20.13
N LYS A 245 -3.80 10.19 20.63
CA LYS A 245 -3.42 11.59 20.38
C LYS A 245 -2.00 11.90 20.87
N THR A 246 -1.55 11.18 21.90
CA THR A 246 -0.18 11.26 22.43
C THR A 246 0.85 10.72 21.45
N ASP A 247 0.50 9.77 20.59
CA ASP A 247 1.41 9.14 19.63
C ASP A 247 1.81 10.08 18.47
N VAL A 248 1.04 11.15 18.23
CA VAL A 248 1.37 12.18 17.21
C VAL A 248 2.25 13.28 17.78
N LEU A 249 2.08 13.62 19.06
CA LEU A 249 2.77 14.73 19.71
C LEU A 249 4.11 14.33 20.33
N VAL A 250 4.23 13.06 20.71
CA VAL A 250 5.38 12.51 21.43
C VAL A 250 6.16 11.57 20.52
N ALA A 251 7.49 11.51 20.69
CA ALA A 251 8.32 10.58 19.94
C ALA A 251 7.86 9.11 20.12
N PRO A 252 7.90 8.26 19.08
CA PRO A 252 7.42 6.87 19.15
C PRO A 252 8.06 6.01 20.24
N SER A 253 9.28 6.33 20.68
CA SER A 253 9.97 5.64 21.78
C SER A 253 9.41 5.98 23.16
N LEU A 254 8.76 7.14 23.31
CA LEU A 254 8.25 7.67 24.57
C LEU A 254 6.72 7.51 24.70
N THR A 255 6.03 7.02 23.68
CA THR A 255 4.57 6.85 23.70
C THR A 255 4.12 5.90 24.82
N ALA A 256 4.81 4.78 24.99
CA ALA A 256 4.51 3.81 26.04
C ALA A 256 4.69 4.41 27.45
N THR A 257 5.77 5.17 27.68
CA THR A 257 6.05 5.80 28.97
C THR A 257 5.10 6.96 29.24
N ALA A 258 4.76 7.76 28.22
CA ALA A 258 3.78 8.83 28.31
C ALA A 258 2.38 8.30 28.67
N LYS A 259 1.92 7.21 28.02
CA LYS A 259 0.64 6.57 28.35
C LYS A 259 0.65 6.01 29.77
N GLN A 260 1.76 5.43 30.21
CA GLN A 260 1.88 4.94 31.58
C GLN A 260 1.79 6.09 32.60
N LEU A 261 2.45 7.21 32.31
CA LEU A 261 2.38 8.40 33.15
C LEU A 261 0.97 8.98 33.17
N GLU A 262 0.30 9.10 32.02
CA GLU A 262 -1.09 9.56 31.92
C GLU A 262 -2.02 8.70 32.77
N ARG A 263 -1.91 7.37 32.67
CA ARG A 263 -2.68 6.45 33.53
C ARG A 263 -2.41 6.68 35.01
N ASN A 264 -1.15 6.84 35.41
CA ASN A 264 -0.79 7.11 36.80
C ASN A 264 -1.35 8.46 37.28
N LEU A 265 -1.33 9.51 36.45
CA LEU A 265 -1.89 10.81 36.77
C LEU A 265 -3.41 10.75 36.93
N VAL A 266 -4.11 10.09 36.00
CA VAL A 266 -5.56 9.88 36.09
C VAL A 266 -5.89 9.03 37.31
N GLN A 267 -5.12 7.98 37.59
CA GLN A 267 -5.30 7.14 38.77
C GLN A 267 -5.16 7.93 40.07
N ASN A 268 -4.11 8.75 40.20
CA ASN A 268 -3.89 9.59 41.37
C ASN A 268 -4.99 10.65 41.52
N HIS A 269 -5.41 11.26 40.40
CA HIS A 269 -6.49 12.24 40.40
C HIS A 269 -7.82 11.63 40.83
N VAL A 270 -8.17 10.47 40.24
CA VAL A 270 -9.38 9.72 40.62
C VAL A 270 -9.31 9.27 42.07
N ALA A 271 -8.14 8.80 42.55
CA ALA A 271 -7.96 8.45 43.96
C ALA A 271 -8.27 9.64 44.88
N HIS A 272 -7.75 10.82 44.57
CA HIS A 272 -8.05 12.03 45.36
C HIS A 272 -9.53 12.46 45.30
N LEU A 273 -10.17 12.36 44.13
CA LEU A 273 -11.61 12.61 43.98
C LEU A 273 -12.47 11.61 44.76
N LEU A 274 -11.98 10.37 44.91
CA LEU A 274 -12.66 9.35 45.70
C LEU A 274 -12.45 9.55 47.20
N GLU A 275 -11.29 10.06 47.64
CA GLU A 275 -11.03 10.43 49.03
C GLU A 275 -11.90 11.62 49.48
N THR A 276 -12.05 12.62 48.61
CA THR A 276 -12.85 13.83 48.86
C THR A 276 -14.31 13.67 48.43
N ARG A 277 -14.74 12.43 48.16
CA ARG A 277 -16.09 12.16 47.68
C ARG A 277 -17.11 12.56 48.76
N PRO A 278 -18.02 13.52 48.48
CA PRO A 278 -19.03 13.92 49.45
C PRO A 278 -20.00 12.78 49.73
N GLU A 279 -20.49 12.73 50.96
CA GLU A 279 -21.51 11.77 51.34
C GLU A 279 -22.85 12.14 50.71
N LYS A 280 -23.75 11.14 50.63
CA LYS A 280 -25.09 11.36 50.08
C LYS A 280 -25.84 12.46 50.82
N ASP A 281 -25.69 12.52 52.15
CA ASP A 281 -26.41 13.47 52.99
C ASP A 281 -25.88 14.91 52.82
N GLU A 282 -24.58 15.08 52.53
CA GLU A 282 -24.00 16.37 52.16
C GLU A 282 -24.57 16.86 50.83
N LEU A 283 -24.69 15.97 49.83
CA LEU A 283 -25.30 16.31 48.54
C LEU A 283 -26.79 16.69 48.67
N VAL A 284 -27.50 16.10 49.63
CA VAL A 284 -28.89 16.45 49.97
C VAL A 284 -28.95 17.83 50.62
N THR A 285 -28.03 18.11 51.55
CA THR A 285 -27.90 19.43 52.19
C THR A 285 -27.61 20.53 51.16
N HIS A 286 -26.79 20.23 50.15
CA HIS A 286 -26.51 21.13 49.03
C HIS A 286 -27.64 21.20 47.99
N HIS A 287 -28.78 20.52 48.21
CA HIS A 287 -29.94 20.47 47.31
C HIS A 287 -29.58 19.94 45.90
N ILE A 288 -28.52 19.12 45.80
CA ILE A 288 -28.11 18.42 44.58
C ILE A 288 -28.88 17.11 44.46
N LEU A 289 -29.02 16.40 45.57
CA LEU A 289 -29.88 15.22 45.71
C LEU A 289 -31.11 15.58 46.56
N GLU A 290 -32.18 14.81 46.40
CA GLU A 290 -33.38 14.96 47.22
C GLU A 290 -33.34 14.05 48.44
N ASP A 291 -34.05 14.47 49.49
CA ASP A 291 -34.05 13.81 50.78
C ASP A 291 -34.32 12.30 50.66
N PRO A 292 -33.45 11.46 51.26
CA PRO A 292 -33.53 10.01 51.14
C PRO A 292 -34.72 9.42 51.89
N SER A 293 -35.36 10.18 52.79
CA SER A 293 -36.58 9.74 53.49
C SER A 293 -37.72 9.44 52.52
N ASN A 294 -37.66 10.01 51.32
CA ASN A 294 -38.66 9.89 50.29
C ASN A 294 -38.21 8.83 49.26
N ALA A 295 -38.10 7.58 49.75
CA ALA A 295 -37.50 6.39 49.12
C ALA A 295 -38.10 6.03 47.75
N VAL A 296 -37.65 6.73 46.71
CA VAL A 296 -38.07 6.50 45.32
C VAL A 296 -36.83 6.21 44.47
N SER A 297 -36.95 5.26 43.53
CA SER A 297 -35.86 4.92 42.62
C SER A 297 -35.42 6.12 41.75
N PRO A 298 -34.14 6.20 41.32
CA PRO A 298 -33.65 7.31 40.49
C PRO A 298 -34.45 7.54 39.21
N VAL A 299 -35.03 6.46 38.65
CA VAL A 299 -35.83 6.50 37.43
C VAL A 299 -37.16 7.24 37.63
N ILE A 300 -37.76 7.15 38.82
CA ILE A 300 -39.09 7.72 39.12
C ILE A 300 -38.96 9.12 39.74
N GLN A 301 -37.79 9.46 40.29
CA GLN A 301 -37.52 10.71 40.98
C GLN A 301 -37.96 11.94 40.16
N GLY A 302 -37.55 12.06 38.90
CA GLY A 302 -37.95 13.20 38.06
C GLY A 302 -39.46 13.36 37.87
N LYS A 303 -40.22 12.26 37.71
CA LYS A 303 -41.69 12.30 37.55
C LYS A 303 -42.38 12.68 38.86
N LYS A 304 -41.88 12.16 39.98
CA LYS A 304 -42.37 12.48 41.31
C LYS A 304 -42.20 13.97 41.60
N ASN A 305 -41.05 14.57 41.28
CA ASN A 305 -40.78 15.98 41.56
C ASN A 305 -41.64 16.89 40.70
N GLN A 306 -41.87 16.50 39.45
CA GLN A 306 -42.82 17.20 38.57
C GLN A 306 -44.23 17.18 39.15
N LEU A 307 -44.69 16.01 39.62
CA LEU A 307 -45.99 15.88 40.27
C LEU A 307 -46.05 16.70 41.56
N GLU A 308 -45.03 16.62 42.42
CA GLU A 308 -44.97 17.39 43.66
C GLU A 308 -45.02 18.90 43.40
N LYS A 309 -44.30 19.38 42.38
CA LYS A 309 -44.36 20.78 41.94
C LYS A 309 -45.77 21.15 41.46
N GLN A 310 -46.43 20.30 40.66
CA GLN A 310 -47.80 20.55 40.20
C GLN A 310 -48.77 20.63 41.38
N LEU A 311 -48.69 19.69 42.33
CA LEU A 311 -49.53 19.69 43.52
C LEU A 311 -49.33 20.96 44.36
N LYS A 312 -48.08 21.38 44.58
CA LYS A 312 -47.75 22.64 45.28
C LYS A 312 -48.26 23.87 44.53
N VAL A 313 -48.15 23.89 43.20
CA VAL A 313 -48.69 24.98 42.37
C VAL A 313 -50.21 25.07 42.53
N ASP A 314 -50.92 23.94 42.47
CA ASP A 314 -52.37 23.88 42.63
C ASP A 314 -52.82 24.26 44.04
N GLU A 315 -52.04 23.89 45.06
CA GLU A 315 -52.27 24.30 46.45
C GLU A 315 -52.10 25.80 46.64
N VAL A 316 -50.97 26.36 46.18
CA VAL A 316 -50.72 27.80 46.22
C VAL A 316 -51.79 28.56 45.42
N ALA A 317 -52.20 28.06 44.25
CA ALA A 317 -53.26 28.68 43.46
C ALA A 317 -54.60 28.71 44.22
N ARG A 318 -54.95 27.65 44.97
CA ARG A 318 -56.14 27.63 45.83
C ARG A 318 -56.04 28.64 46.98
N HIS A 319 -54.88 28.76 47.62
CA HIS A 319 -54.65 29.75 48.69
C HIS A 319 -54.74 31.19 48.16
N LEU A 320 -54.17 31.45 46.98
CA LEU A 320 -54.25 32.76 46.33
C LEU A 320 -55.67 33.14 45.92
N ARG A 321 -56.51 32.17 45.52
CA ARG A 321 -57.94 32.43 45.24
C ARG A 321 -58.73 32.86 46.48
N LYS A 322 -58.33 32.39 47.65
CA LYS A 322 -58.93 32.74 48.95
C LYS A 322 -58.19 33.90 49.62
N ARG A 323 -57.32 34.61 48.90
CA ARG A 323 -56.58 35.74 49.45
C ARG A 323 -57.57 36.85 49.82
N PRO A 324 -57.59 37.32 51.08
CA PRO A 324 -58.41 38.45 51.48
C PRO A 324 -58.09 39.68 50.62
N SER A 325 -59.13 40.43 50.26
CA SER A 325 -58.95 41.72 49.58
C SER A 325 -58.26 42.72 50.51
N VAL A 326 -57.69 43.79 49.96
CA VAL A 326 -56.97 44.82 50.74
C VAL A 326 -57.89 45.44 51.80
N SER A 327 -59.15 45.70 51.44
CA SER A 327 -60.15 46.24 52.38
C SER A 327 -60.48 45.30 53.53
N GLU A 328 -60.46 43.98 53.31
CA GLU A 328 -60.63 42.99 54.39
C GLU A 328 -59.41 42.91 55.33
N LEU A 329 -58.24 43.37 54.89
CA LEU A 329 -57.04 43.46 55.71
C LEU A 329 -57.00 44.77 56.51
N GLU A 330 -57.54 45.85 55.95
CA GLU A 330 -57.79 47.13 56.63
C GLU A 330 -58.79 46.96 57.78
N GLU A 331 -59.92 46.28 57.53
CA GLU A 331 -60.92 45.97 58.56
C GLU A 331 -60.35 45.11 59.70
N LYS A 332 -59.35 44.28 59.40
CA LYS A 332 -58.65 43.45 60.39
C LYS A 332 -57.53 44.20 61.12
N GLY A 333 -57.30 45.48 60.81
CA GLY A 333 -56.26 46.31 61.43
C GLY A 333 -54.84 45.82 61.15
N ILE A 334 -54.63 45.06 60.07
CA ILE A 334 -53.30 44.59 59.64
C ILE A 334 -52.64 45.63 58.74
N VAL A 335 -53.45 46.43 58.04
CA VAL A 335 -53.05 47.54 57.16
C VAL A 335 -53.79 48.79 57.64
N ASP A 336 -53.09 49.92 57.77
CA ASP A 336 -53.69 51.18 58.21
C ASP A 336 -54.58 51.80 57.10
N GLU A 337 -55.81 52.19 57.45
CA GLU A 337 -56.75 52.89 56.55
C GLU A 337 -56.16 54.23 56.09
N GLY A 338 -55.64 54.28 54.86
CA GLY A 338 -55.20 55.52 54.21
C GLY A 338 -53.78 55.51 53.64
N GLU A 339 -52.88 54.63 54.09
CA GLU A 339 -51.50 54.58 53.55
C GLU A 339 -51.42 54.07 52.10
N LEU A 340 -52.44 53.34 51.66
CA LEU A 340 -52.48 52.80 50.31
C LEU A 340 -53.14 53.73 49.28
N SER A 341 -53.97 54.70 49.69
CA SER A 341 -54.67 55.59 48.75
C SER A 341 -53.77 56.66 48.10
N GLU A 342 -52.65 57.05 48.71
CA GLU A 342 -51.75 58.05 48.14
C GLU A 342 -50.80 57.48 47.06
N GLY A 343 -50.68 56.16 46.95
CA GLY A 343 -49.80 55.50 45.96
C GLY A 343 -50.46 55.14 44.61
N TYR A 344 -51.79 55.04 44.54
CA TYR A 344 -52.45 54.46 43.36
C TYR A 344 -52.78 55.45 42.23
N SER A 345 -52.65 56.76 42.43
CA SER A 345 -52.86 57.76 41.36
C SER A 345 -51.60 58.04 40.53
N ASN A 346 -50.42 57.59 41.00
CA ASN A 346 -49.13 57.84 40.34
C ASN A 346 -48.70 56.72 39.38
N VAL A 347 -49.41 55.58 39.35
CA VAL A 347 -49.12 54.46 38.44
C VAL A 347 -49.63 54.72 37.01
N GLN A 348 -50.58 55.65 36.84
CA GLN A 348 -51.15 55.99 35.53
C GLN A 348 -50.40 57.12 34.80
N LYS A 349 -49.38 57.74 35.41
CA LYS A 349 -48.55 58.76 34.76
C LYS A 349 -47.07 58.35 34.80
N LYS A 350 -46.62 57.81 33.67
CA LYS A 350 -45.23 57.42 33.30
C LYS A 350 -44.77 56.05 33.81
N CYS A 351 -45.43 54.98 33.38
CA CYS A 351 -44.74 53.70 33.22
C CYS A 351 -43.90 53.77 31.94
N SER A 352 -42.89 54.65 31.89
CA SER A 352 -41.87 54.54 30.86
C SER A 352 -41.24 53.16 31.03
N LEU A 353 -41.17 52.37 29.96
CA LEU A 353 -40.55 51.07 30.05
C LEU A 353 -39.11 51.28 30.51
N SER A 354 -38.68 50.53 31.51
CA SER A 354 -37.26 50.50 31.90
C SER A 354 -36.42 50.33 30.64
N ARG A 355 -35.25 50.96 30.56
CA ARG A 355 -34.33 50.84 29.40
C ARG A 355 -34.19 49.39 28.93
N ARG A 356 -34.11 48.44 29.88
CA ARG A 356 -34.09 47.00 29.61
C ARG A 356 -35.36 46.49 28.92
N ALA A 357 -36.53 46.93 29.37
CA ALA A 357 -37.81 46.58 28.77
C ALA A 357 -37.96 47.15 27.34
N ARG A 358 -37.55 48.41 27.10
CA ARG A 358 -37.49 49.02 25.76
C ARG A 358 -36.65 48.18 24.79
N TYR A 359 -35.44 47.79 25.19
CA TYR A 359 -34.60 46.91 24.36
C TYR A 359 -35.23 45.56 24.09
N THR A 360 -35.80 44.90 25.11
CA THR A 360 -36.43 43.60 24.89
C THR A 360 -37.63 43.70 23.95
N LEU A 361 -38.39 44.79 24.03
CA LEU A 361 -39.52 45.05 23.17
C LEU A 361 -39.05 45.30 21.72
N ALA A 362 -38.05 46.15 21.52
CA ALA A 362 -37.47 46.44 20.21
C ALA A 362 -36.85 45.19 19.55
N LEU A 363 -36.12 44.37 20.31
CA LEU A 363 -35.54 43.12 19.81
C LEU A 363 -36.60 42.07 19.47
N LYS A 364 -37.69 42.03 20.24
CA LYS A 364 -38.84 41.17 19.96
C LYS A 364 -39.60 41.63 18.71
N ALA A 365 -39.77 42.94 18.54
CA ALA A 365 -40.33 43.55 17.34
C ALA A 365 -39.47 43.24 16.10
N ALA A 366 -38.16 43.49 16.15
CA ALA A 366 -37.23 43.14 15.07
C ALA A 366 -37.24 41.63 14.72
N SER A 367 -37.44 40.77 15.73
CA SER A 367 -37.57 39.33 15.51
C SER A 367 -38.88 38.95 14.85
N ARG A 368 -39.97 39.66 15.16
CA ARG A 368 -41.30 39.47 14.55
C ARG A 368 -41.31 39.92 13.09
N ILE A 369 -40.79 41.10 12.78
CA ILE A 369 -40.70 41.61 11.40
C ILE A 369 -39.86 40.66 10.51
N ALA A 370 -38.79 40.09 11.05
CA ALA A 370 -37.99 39.09 10.36
C ALA A 370 -38.71 37.73 10.21
N ALA A 371 -39.54 37.31 11.17
CA ALA A 371 -40.35 36.10 11.07
C ALA A 371 -41.43 36.22 9.98
N ASP A 372 -41.94 37.43 9.77
CA ASP A 372 -42.90 37.76 8.72
C ASP A 372 -42.23 37.94 7.34
N ASN A 373 -40.92 37.68 7.22
CA ASN A 373 -40.10 37.84 6.00
C ASN A 373 -40.13 39.24 5.38
N LEU A 374 -40.42 40.26 6.18
CA LEU A 374 -40.44 41.65 5.70
C LEU A 374 -39.01 42.22 5.55
N ILE A 375 -38.06 41.70 6.33
CA ILE A 375 -36.66 42.17 6.40
C ILE A 375 -35.70 40.99 6.22
N SER A 376 -34.58 41.19 5.52
CA SER A 376 -33.50 40.20 5.36
C SER A 376 -32.71 39.96 6.66
N GLN A 377 -31.96 38.86 6.74
CA GLN A 377 -31.15 38.54 7.92
C GLN A 377 -30.04 39.60 8.18
N ASP A 378 -29.51 40.22 7.12
CA ASP A 378 -28.48 41.26 7.22
C ASP A 378 -29.06 42.59 7.70
N GLU A 379 -30.23 42.98 7.19
CA GLU A 379 -30.96 44.17 7.63
C GLU A 379 -31.43 44.03 9.09
N LYS A 380 -31.81 42.82 9.51
CA LYS A 380 -32.10 42.50 10.91
C LYS A 380 -30.87 42.69 11.81
N ALA A 381 -29.67 42.36 11.33
CA ALA A 381 -28.45 42.56 12.09
C ALA A 381 -28.16 44.06 12.29
N ARG A 382 -28.30 44.86 11.23
CA ARG A 382 -28.17 46.33 11.31
C ARG A 382 -29.20 46.96 12.25
N LEU A 383 -30.45 46.52 12.17
CA LEU A 383 -31.50 47.00 13.08
C LEU A 383 -31.17 46.66 14.54
N LYS A 384 -30.59 45.49 14.82
CA LYS A 384 -30.12 45.14 16.17
C LYS A 384 -29.00 46.06 16.64
N ASP A 385 -28.06 46.40 15.77
CA ASP A 385 -26.96 47.31 16.12
C ASP A 385 -27.49 48.73 16.40
N LEU A 386 -28.46 49.21 15.61
CA LEU A 386 -29.16 50.48 15.83
C LEU A 386 -29.96 50.50 17.14
N ILE A 387 -30.57 49.37 17.50
CA ILE A 387 -31.24 49.20 18.80
C ILE A 387 -30.20 49.28 19.92
N LEU A 388 -29.03 48.65 19.79
CA LEU A 388 -27.99 48.67 20.81
C LEU A 388 -27.28 50.03 20.92
N SER A 389 -27.23 50.82 19.85
CA SER A 389 -26.62 52.15 19.82
C SER A 389 -27.56 53.28 20.23
N ASP A 390 -28.80 52.98 20.65
CA ASP A 390 -29.83 53.97 21.00
C ASP A 390 -30.06 55.00 19.86
N ASP A 391 -30.18 54.54 18.61
CA ASP A 391 -30.44 55.45 17.49
C ASP A 391 -31.75 56.23 17.68
N GLU A 392 -31.72 57.53 17.40
CA GLU A 392 -32.80 58.47 17.73
C GLU A 392 -34.15 58.04 17.15
N LYS A 393 -34.13 57.42 15.95
CA LYS A 393 -35.33 56.95 15.26
C LYS A 393 -35.96 55.73 15.91
N VAL A 394 -35.14 54.80 16.42
CA VAL A 394 -35.58 53.60 17.12
C VAL A 394 -36.17 53.98 18.48
N VAL A 395 -35.52 54.91 19.18
CA VAL A 395 -36.01 55.43 20.46
C VAL A 395 -37.33 56.17 20.28
N ALA A 396 -37.45 57.04 19.26
CA ALA A 396 -38.70 57.74 18.97
C ALA A 396 -39.86 56.78 18.66
N ALA A 397 -39.61 55.72 17.89
CA ALA A 397 -40.63 54.68 17.60
C ALA A 397 -41.13 53.98 18.87
N LEU A 398 -40.22 53.69 19.82
CA LEU A 398 -40.58 53.07 21.10
C LEU A 398 -41.32 54.05 22.02
N GLU A 399 -41.00 55.34 21.95
CA GLU A 399 -41.69 56.38 22.73
C GLU A 399 -43.10 56.65 22.21
N CYS A 400 -43.32 56.65 20.89
CA CYS A 400 -44.66 56.67 20.29
C CYS A 400 -45.48 55.44 20.73
N TYR A 401 -44.87 54.26 20.73
CA TYR A 401 -45.51 53.05 21.25
C TYR A 401 -45.89 53.16 22.73
N GLU A 402 -45.04 53.77 23.56
CA GLU A 402 -45.34 53.98 24.97
C GLU A 402 -46.53 54.92 25.20
N LEU A 403 -46.76 55.88 24.31
CA LEU A 403 -47.85 56.83 24.40
C LEU A 403 -49.17 56.24 23.89
N ASP A 404 -49.15 55.65 22.71
CA ASP A 404 -50.36 55.29 21.97
C ASP A 404 -50.69 53.79 22.04
N GLN A 405 -49.75 52.95 22.54
CA GLN A 405 -49.85 51.49 22.61
C GLN A 405 -50.15 50.80 21.26
N ASP A 406 -49.89 51.49 20.15
CA ASP A 406 -50.09 50.95 18.81
C ASP A 406 -48.87 50.14 18.35
N ILE A 407 -49.03 48.81 18.36
CA ILE A 407 -47.99 47.88 17.94
C ILE A 407 -47.71 47.99 16.44
N GLU A 408 -48.71 48.29 15.61
CA GLU A 408 -48.57 48.31 14.16
C GLU A 408 -47.73 49.50 13.71
N GLU A 409 -47.95 50.68 14.30
CA GLU A 409 -47.17 51.89 14.04
C GLU A 409 -45.69 51.74 14.47
N MET A 410 -45.45 51.09 15.61
CA MET A 410 -44.09 50.75 16.06
C MET A 410 -43.38 49.79 15.09
N LEU A 411 -44.08 48.78 14.57
CA LEU A 411 -43.49 47.81 13.64
C LEU A 411 -43.19 48.45 12.28
N ASP A 412 -44.07 49.30 11.77
CA ASP A 412 -43.88 50.00 10.49
C ASP A 412 -42.73 51.01 10.56
N THR A 413 -42.61 51.78 11.65
CA THR A 413 -41.49 52.70 11.86
C THR A 413 -40.15 51.96 11.95
N LEU A 414 -40.07 50.85 12.69
CA LEU A 414 -38.86 50.02 12.75
C LEU A 414 -38.54 49.35 11.41
N TYR A 415 -39.56 48.97 10.63
CA TYR A 415 -39.38 48.43 9.29
C TYR A 415 -38.78 49.46 8.32
N ARG A 416 -39.28 50.70 8.35
CA ARG A 416 -38.70 51.80 7.55
C ARG A 416 -37.26 52.09 7.96
N VAL A 417 -36.96 52.09 9.26
CA VAL A 417 -35.59 52.29 9.76
C VAL A 417 -34.66 51.18 9.26
N ALA A 418 -35.09 49.93 9.30
CA ALA A 418 -34.27 48.80 8.84
C ALA A 418 -34.00 48.81 7.32
N LYS A 419 -34.91 49.35 6.50
CA LYS A 419 -34.70 49.48 5.05
C LYS A 419 -33.88 50.69 4.63
N LEU A 420 -33.80 51.70 5.50
CA LEU A 420 -33.01 52.91 5.25
C LEU A 420 -31.57 52.81 5.77
N ALA A 421 -31.25 51.80 6.57
CA ALA A 421 -29.95 51.54 7.19
C ALA A 421 -29.14 50.45 6.46
#